data_AF-A0A1V4KMY3-F1
#
_entry.id   AF-A0A1V4KMY3-F1
#
_cell.length_a   1.000
_cell.length_b   1.000
_cell.length_c   1.000
_cell.angle_alpha   90.00
_cell.angle_beta   90.00
_cell.angle_gamma   90.00
#
_symmetry.space_group_name_H-M   'P 1'
#
loop_
_entity.id
_entity.type
_entity.pdbx_description
1 polymer ?
#
loop_
_entity_poly.entity_id
_entity_poly.type
_entity_poly.pdbx_seq_one_letter_code
_entity_poly.pdbx_strand_id
1 'polypeptide(L)'
;MKIRDKILIQKFYVIVFNGIFLALGLMLLIFGLWLLFDRSNFFSVLFSSGKNQLVPYISHILLGIGSAITFTSALGFLGSVLEIKRLLVTYMSFQILIFVAQMAILVLIFVKKEEVHNQWNNRIDEVISEYGNESLAEQEPVWNILNAVQHKMECCGRYNITQWERNKNKENSTQIPCSCTKSGLKKWFCNVSRDSTYSVVLLITLTGQLFRNIRKNNIWPNES
;
A
#
# COMPACT_ATOMS: atom_id res chain seq x y z
N MET A 1 -35.60 8.57 -25.67
CA MET A 1 -34.99 9.25 -24.50
C MET A 1 -34.64 10.68 -24.89
N LYS A 2 -35.19 11.69 -24.19
CA LYS A 2 -34.95 13.10 -24.55
C LYS A 2 -33.52 13.50 -24.15
N ILE A 3 -32.94 14.46 -24.87
CA ILE A 3 -31.59 15.02 -24.59
C ILE A 3 -31.48 15.52 -23.14
N ARG A 4 -32.58 16.04 -22.59
CA ARG A 4 -32.70 16.48 -21.20
C ARG A 4 -32.46 15.35 -20.18
N ASP A 5 -33.01 14.17 -20.45
CA ASP A 5 -32.89 13.01 -19.56
C ASP A 5 -31.43 12.52 -19.52
N LYS A 6 -30.73 12.55 -20.67
CA LYS A 6 -29.31 12.19 -20.76
C LYS A 6 -28.42 13.13 -19.94
N ILE A 7 -28.67 14.43 -19.99
CA ILE A 7 -27.92 15.44 -19.23
C ILE A 7 -28.15 15.25 -17.73
N LEU A 8 -29.38 14.98 -17.30
CA LEU A 8 -29.71 14.74 -15.89
C LEU A 8 -28.99 13.50 -15.34
N ILE A 9 -28.94 12.40 -16.11
CA ILE A 9 -28.23 11.17 -15.71
C ILE A 9 -26.73 11.42 -15.61
N GLN A 10 -26.14 12.13 -16.58
CA GLN A 10 -24.71 12.44 -16.56
C GLN A 10 -24.34 13.30 -15.34
N LYS A 11 -25.14 14.32 -15.02
CA LYS A 11 -24.96 15.13 -13.82
C LYS A 11 -25.05 14.28 -12.55
N PHE A 12 -26.06 13.43 -12.45
CA PHE A 12 -26.24 12.54 -11.32
C PHE A 12 -25.01 11.65 -11.10
N TYR A 13 -24.48 11.05 -12.17
CA TYR A 13 -23.26 10.23 -12.10
C TYR A 13 -22.06 11.03 -11.60
N VAL A 14 -21.81 12.22 -12.15
CA VAL A 14 -20.67 13.08 -11.76
C VAL A 14 -20.76 13.50 -10.29
N ILE A 15 -21.96 13.85 -9.80
CA ILE A 15 -22.18 14.24 -8.40
C ILE A 15 -21.92 13.07 -7.46
N VAL A 16 -22.51 11.90 -7.74
CA VAL A 16 -22.37 10.71 -6.88
C VAL A 16 -20.93 10.22 -6.87
N PHE A 17 -20.30 10.12 -8.04
CA PHE A 17 -18.91 9.68 -8.16
C PHE A 17 -17.96 10.61 -7.40
N ASN A 18 -17.97 11.92 -7.69
CA ASN A 18 -17.11 12.87 -6.98
C ASN A 18 -17.43 12.96 -5.49
N GLY A 19 -18.69 12.76 -5.07
CA GLY A 19 -19.06 12.69 -3.66
C GLY A 19 -18.40 11.52 -2.93
N ILE A 20 -18.37 10.33 -3.54
CA ILE A 20 -17.69 9.15 -2.98
C ILE A 20 -16.19 9.39 -2.87
N PHE A 21 -15.54 9.89 -3.93
CA PHE A 21 -14.10 10.18 -3.88
C PHE A 21 -13.75 11.29 -2.89
N LEU A 22 -14.62 12.28 -2.72
CA LEU A 22 -14.44 13.30 -1.69
C LEU A 22 -14.46 12.68 -0.29
N ALA A 23 -15.42 11.79 -0.01
CA ALA A 23 -15.49 11.09 1.27
C ALA A 23 -14.25 10.21 1.51
N LEU A 24 -13.81 9.46 0.49
CA LEU A 24 -12.59 8.64 0.58
C LEU A 24 -11.33 9.50 0.78
N GLY A 25 -11.22 10.62 0.08
CA GLY A 25 -10.11 11.56 0.22
C GLY A 25 -10.04 12.15 1.64
N LEU A 26 -11.17 12.54 2.21
CA LEU A 26 -11.25 13.02 3.60
C LEU A 26 -10.88 11.93 4.61
N MET A 27 -11.33 10.68 4.39
CA MET A 27 -10.93 9.56 5.24
C MET A 27 -9.41 9.33 5.22
N LEU A 28 -8.79 9.40 4.04
CA LEU A 28 -7.33 9.29 3.90
C LEU A 28 -6.60 10.44 4.60
N LEU A 29 -7.11 11.66 4.49
CA LEU A 29 -6.56 12.82 5.20
C LEU A 29 -6.66 12.63 6.71
N ILE A 30 -7.84 12.30 7.23
CA ILE A 30 -8.06 12.07 8.67
C ILE A 30 -7.09 10.99 9.18
N PHE A 31 -6.97 9.87 8.46
CA PHE A 31 -6.05 8.80 8.84
C PHE A 31 -4.57 9.22 8.74
N GLY A 32 -4.20 9.98 7.71
CA GLY A 32 -2.86 10.55 7.56
C GLY A 32 -2.49 11.53 8.69
N LEU A 33 -3.42 12.41 9.07
CA LEU A 33 -3.29 13.33 10.20
C LEU A 33 -3.25 12.58 11.54
N TRP A 34 -4.08 11.54 11.71
CA TRP A 34 -4.06 10.69 12.90
C TRP A 34 -2.67 10.07 13.09
N LEU A 35 -2.10 9.48 12.04
CA LEU A 35 -0.73 8.92 12.05
C LEU A 35 0.32 9.98 12.39
N LEU A 36 0.11 11.23 11.99
CA LEU A 36 1.02 12.35 12.30
C LEU A 36 0.89 12.83 13.76
N PHE A 37 -0.33 12.83 14.32
CA PHE A 37 -0.60 13.31 15.68
C PHE A 37 -0.37 12.28 16.78
N ASP A 38 -0.58 11.00 16.50
CA ASP A 38 -0.26 9.91 17.43
C ASP A 38 1.24 9.96 17.82
N ARG A 39 2.08 10.38 16.87
CA ARG A 39 3.49 10.72 17.10
C ARG A 39 3.68 11.92 18.05
N SER A 40 2.89 12.98 17.92
CA SER A 40 3.11 14.24 18.69
C SER A 40 2.58 14.18 20.12
N ASN A 41 1.52 13.41 20.39
CA ASN A 41 0.82 13.47 21.68
C ASN A 41 1.00 12.24 22.59
N PHE A 42 1.35 11.05 22.06
CA PHE A 42 1.36 9.82 22.87
C PHE A 42 2.70 9.06 22.91
N PHE A 43 3.49 9.08 21.83
CA PHE A 43 4.66 8.19 21.72
C PHE A 43 6.00 8.79 22.17
N SER A 44 6.11 10.12 22.33
CA SER A 44 7.36 10.76 22.75
C SER A 44 7.70 10.57 24.24
N VAL A 45 6.72 10.18 25.07
CA VAL A 45 6.89 10.08 26.53
C VAL A 45 6.98 8.64 27.03
N LEU A 46 6.41 7.65 26.30
CA LEU A 46 6.44 6.23 26.70
C LEU A 46 7.47 5.37 25.94
N PHE A 47 7.98 5.84 24.80
CA PHE A 47 8.96 5.10 23.99
C PHE A 47 10.18 5.96 23.69
N SER A 48 11.06 6.09 24.69
CA SER A 48 12.39 6.70 24.54
C SER A 48 13.38 5.87 23.70
N SER A 49 12.92 4.86 22.96
CA SER A 49 13.70 4.06 22.00
C SER A 49 12.84 3.79 20.78
N GLY A 50 13.17 4.38 19.64
CA GLY A 50 12.51 4.08 18.36
C GLY A 50 12.05 5.32 17.61
N LYS A 51 12.99 6.05 16.99
CA LYS A 51 12.68 7.12 16.03
C LYS A 51 12.18 6.47 14.73
N ASN A 52 10.90 6.11 14.69
CA ASN A 52 10.23 5.47 13.55
C ASN A 52 10.13 6.42 12.33
N GLN A 53 11.14 6.45 11.46
CA GLN A 53 11.23 7.38 10.31
C GLN A 53 10.36 6.99 9.09
N LEU A 54 9.75 5.81 9.07
CA LEU A 54 8.89 5.36 7.97
C LEU A 54 7.39 5.63 8.18
N VAL A 55 6.96 5.73 9.44
CA VAL A 55 5.62 6.24 9.79
C VAL A 55 5.38 7.65 9.22
N PRO A 56 6.31 8.62 9.32
CA PRO A 56 6.11 9.91 8.69
C PRO A 56 6.11 9.79 7.16
N TYR A 57 6.94 8.96 6.54
CA TYR A 57 6.92 8.79 5.09
C TYR A 57 5.55 8.32 4.58
N ILE A 58 4.98 7.28 5.21
CA ILE A 58 3.65 6.77 4.88
C ILE A 58 2.57 7.82 5.14
N SER A 59 2.63 8.51 6.29
CA SER A 59 1.69 9.60 6.63
C SER A 59 1.73 10.73 5.59
N HIS A 60 2.92 11.17 5.15
CA HIS A 60 3.07 12.21 4.14
C HIS A 60 2.52 11.77 2.77
N ILE A 61 2.72 10.50 2.38
CA ILE A 61 2.12 9.95 1.15
C ILE A 61 0.60 9.94 1.25
N LEU A 62 0.04 9.47 2.37
CA LEU A 62 -1.41 9.45 2.60
C LEU A 62 -2.01 10.85 2.57
N LEU A 63 -1.35 11.82 3.20
CA LEU A 63 -1.74 13.22 3.19
C LEU A 63 -1.70 13.82 1.78
N GLY A 64 -0.62 13.55 1.03
CA GLY A 64 -0.47 14.04 -0.34
C GLY A 64 -1.54 13.47 -1.28
N ILE A 65 -1.72 12.15 -1.29
CA ILE A 65 -2.72 11.47 -2.11
C ILE A 65 -4.14 11.88 -1.68
N GLY A 66 -4.42 11.87 -0.37
CA GLY A 66 -5.71 12.28 0.19
C GLY A 66 -6.06 13.73 -0.15
N SER A 67 -5.08 14.64 -0.10
CA SER A 67 -5.25 16.05 -0.48
C SER A 67 -5.57 16.19 -1.97
N ALA A 68 -4.81 15.52 -2.84
CA ALA A 68 -5.05 15.56 -4.28
C ALA A 68 -6.44 15.00 -4.66
N ILE A 69 -6.84 13.87 -4.07
CA ILE A 69 -8.17 13.28 -4.28
C ILE A 69 -9.27 14.22 -3.77
N THR A 70 -9.13 14.75 -2.55
CA THR A 70 -10.12 15.66 -1.94
C THR A 70 -10.26 16.92 -2.78
N PHE A 71 -9.15 17.54 -3.18
CA PHE A 71 -9.15 18.75 -3.99
C PHE A 71 -9.82 18.55 -5.35
N THR A 72 -9.40 17.53 -6.09
CA THR A 72 -9.98 17.24 -7.42
C THR A 72 -11.46 16.87 -7.32
N SER A 73 -11.85 16.09 -6.31
CA SER A 73 -13.25 15.68 -6.09
C SER A 73 -14.13 16.85 -5.65
N ALA A 74 -13.62 17.74 -4.80
CA ALA A 74 -14.33 18.95 -4.38
C ALA A 74 -14.61 19.87 -5.57
N LEU A 75 -13.63 20.06 -6.48
CA LEU A 75 -13.84 20.83 -7.70
C LEU A 75 -14.89 20.20 -8.63
N GLY A 76 -14.87 18.87 -8.78
CA GLY A 76 -15.88 18.15 -9.56
C GLY A 76 -17.29 18.27 -8.96
N PHE A 77 -17.40 18.13 -7.64
CA PHE A 77 -18.66 18.27 -6.91
C PHE A 77 -19.20 19.69 -6.96
N LEU A 78 -18.40 20.70 -6.60
CA LEU A 78 -18.77 22.12 -6.65
C LEU A 78 -19.08 22.58 -8.07
N GLY A 79 -18.29 22.17 -9.07
CA GLY A 79 -18.52 22.49 -10.48
C GLY A 79 -19.84 21.94 -11.00
N SER A 80 -20.27 20.77 -10.52
CA SER A 80 -21.56 20.18 -10.88
C SER A 80 -22.74 20.82 -10.14
N VAL A 81 -22.57 21.21 -8.86
CA VAL A 81 -23.64 21.81 -8.05
C VAL A 81 -23.86 23.28 -8.40
N LEU A 82 -22.80 24.05 -8.61
CA LEU A 82 -22.86 25.49 -8.92
C LEU A 82 -23.17 25.77 -10.40
N GLU A 83 -23.28 24.72 -11.23
CA GLU A 83 -23.52 24.79 -12.68
C GLU A 83 -22.54 25.70 -13.46
N ILE A 84 -21.34 25.93 -12.91
CA ILE A 84 -20.32 26.78 -13.53
C ILE A 84 -19.63 26.00 -14.66
N LYS A 85 -20.13 26.18 -15.89
CA LYS A 85 -19.63 25.47 -17.09
C LYS A 85 -18.11 25.56 -17.27
N ARG A 86 -17.51 26.74 -17.05
CA ARG A 86 -16.05 26.92 -17.18
C ARG A 86 -15.27 26.05 -16.21
N LEU A 87 -15.72 25.93 -14.97
CA LEU A 87 -15.07 25.12 -13.94
C LEU A 87 -15.13 23.63 -14.30
N LEU A 88 -16.29 23.17 -14.79
CA LEU A 88 -16.48 21.78 -15.22
C LEU A 88 -15.60 21.42 -16.43
N VAL A 89 -15.49 22.32 -17.42
CA VAL A 89 -14.62 22.09 -18.59
C VAL A 89 -13.15 22.02 -18.18
N THR A 90 -12.69 22.93 -17.32
CA THR A 90 -11.31 22.90 -16.80
C THR A 90 -11.04 21.63 -16.00
N TYR A 91 -11.96 21.22 -15.13
CA TYR A 91 -11.86 19.96 -14.39
C TYR A 91 -11.72 18.75 -15.31
N MET A 92 -12.61 18.63 -16.32
CA MET A 92 -12.57 17.51 -17.27
C MET A 92 -11.26 17.50 -18.08
N SER A 93 -10.78 18.68 -18.50
CA SER A 93 -9.52 18.81 -19.23
C SER A 93 -8.33 18.36 -18.38
N PHE A 94 -8.28 18.77 -17.12
CA PHE A 94 -7.23 18.36 -16.17
C PHE A 94 -7.25 16.84 -15.90
N GLN A 95 -8.44 16.25 -15.74
CA GLN A 95 -8.59 14.80 -15.56
C GLN A 95 -8.11 14.01 -16.78
N ILE A 96 -8.40 14.48 -17.99
CA ILE A 96 -7.91 13.86 -19.22
C ILE A 96 -6.38 13.88 -19.27
N LEU A 97 -5.75 15.00 -18.91
CA LEU A 97 -4.29 15.10 -18.86
C LEU A 97 -3.68 14.12 -17.86
N ILE A 98 -4.26 14.00 -16.66
CA ILE A 98 -3.83 13.00 -15.66
C ILE A 98 -3.98 11.59 -16.21
N PHE A 99 -5.11 11.28 -16.84
CA PHE A 99 -5.36 9.95 -17.40
C PHE A 99 -4.32 9.59 -18.47
N VAL A 100 -4.01 10.51 -19.39
CA VAL A 100 -2.97 10.30 -20.41
C VAL A 100 -1.60 10.09 -19.77
N ALA A 101 -1.25 10.88 -18.75
CA ALA A 101 0.01 10.71 -18.02
C ALA A 101 0.09 9.36 -17.30
N GLN A 102 -1.00 8.91 -16.66
CA GLN A 102 -1.08 7.58 -16.04
C GLN A 102 -0.91 6.46 -17.06
N MET A 103 -1.57 6.56 -18.21
CA MET A 103 -1.41 5.59 -19.30
C MET A 103 0.03 5.55 -19.82
N ALA A 104 0.70 6.69 -19.96
CA ALA A 104 2.11 6.74 -20.34
C ALA A 104 3.01 6.05 -19.29
N ILE A 105 2.80 6.30 -18.00
CA ILE A 105 3.54 5.63 -16.92
C ILE A 105 3.32 4.12 -16.95
N LEU A 106 2.07 3.66 -17.12
CA LEU A 106 1.75 2.23 -17.21
C LEU A 106 2.43 1.56 -18.40
N VAL A 107 2.42 2.19 -19.58
CA VAL A 107 3.12 1.69 -20.76
C VAL A 107 4.62 1.63 -20.52
N LEU A 108 5.22 2.66 -19.89
CA LEU A 108 6.64 2.67 -19.55
C LEU A 108 7.01 1.52 -18.60
N ILE A 109 6.19 1.28 -17.57
CA ILE A 109 6.37 0.15 -16.63
C ILE A 109 6.26 -1.18 -17.38
N PHE A 110 5.31 -1.32 -18.30
CA PHE A 110 5.11 -2.55 -19.07
C PHE A 110 6.27 -2.84 -20.01
N VAL A 111 6.76 -1.82 -20.72
CA VAL A 111 7.91 -1.95 -21.65
C VAL A 111 9.18 -2.26 -20.86
N LYS A 112 9.39 -1.62 -19.71
CA LYS A 112 10.56 -1.83 -18.84
C LYS A 112 10.32 -2.83 -17.71
N LYS A 113 9.45 -3.82 -17.93
CA LYS A 113 9.05 -4.77 -16.87
C LYS A 113 10.23 -5.45 -16.19
N GLU A 114 11.28 -5.80 -16.94
CA GLU A 114 12.44 -6.51 -16.40
C GLU A 114 13.29 -5.60 -15.51
N GLU A 115 13.52 -4.35 -15.94
CA GLU A 115 14.24 -3.35 -15.15
C GLU A 115 13.48 -3.03 -13.87
N VAL A 116 12.17 -2.80 -13.97
CA VAL A 116 11.32 -2.57 -12.80
C VAL A 116 11.33 -3.77 -11.87
N HIS A 117 11.27 -4.99 -12.41
CA HIS A 117 11.34 -6.22 -11.62
C HIS A 117 12.69 -6.36 -10.90
N ASN A 118 13.79 -6.07 -11.58
CA ASN A 118 15.14 -6.13 -11.00
C ASN A 118 15.33 -5.06 -9.91
N GLN A 119 14.90 -3.82 -10.15
CA GLN A 119 14.95 -2.76 -9.15
C GLN A 119 14.12 -3.11 -7.92
N TRP A 120 12.91 -3.62 -8.11
CA TRP A 120 12.05 -4.08 -7.03
C TRP A 120 12.70 -5.21 -6.22
N ASN A 121 13.30 -6.19 -6.92
CA ASN A 121 13.99 -7.29 -6.29
C ASN A 121 15.20 -6.81 -5.48
N ASN A 122 16.03 -5.94 -6.04
CA ASN A 122 17.19 -5.37 -5.36
C ASN A 122 16.78 -4.61 -4.10
N ARG A 123 15.68 -3.84 -4.15
CA ARG A 123 15.14 -3.15 -2.96
C ARG A 123 14.69 -4.10 -1.86
N ILE A 124 14.01 -5.19 -2.19
CA ILE A 124 13.64 -6.17 -1.17
C ILE A 124 14.89 -6.91 -0.63
N ASP A 125 15.91 -7.16 -1.46
CA ASP A 125 17.14 -7.82 -1.02
C ASP A 125 17.94 -6.89 -0.07
N GLU A 126 17.98 -5.59 -0.35
CA GLU A 126 18.53 -4.55 0.51
C GLU A 126 17.81 -4.54 1.87
N VAL A 127 16.47 -4.46 1.86
CA VAL A 127 15.64 -4.52 3.08
C VAL A 127 15.89 -5.78 3.90
N ILE A 128 16.01 -6.95 3.26
CA ILE A 128 16.32 -8.22 3.94
C ILE A 128 17.73 -8.20 4.52
N SER A 129 18.71 -7.63 3.81
CA SER A 129 20.11 -7.59 4.26
C SER A 129 20.32 -6.67 5.45
N GLU A 130 19.53 -5.59 5.54
CA GLU A 130 19.60 -4.58 6.59
C GLU A 130 18.67 -4.90 7.77
N TYR A 131 17.74 -5.84 7.61
CA TYR A 131 16.78 -6.23 8.64
C TYR A 131 17.45 -6.57 9.97
N GLY A 132 16.93 -5.98 11.06
CA GLY A 132 17.42 -6.17 12.42
C GLY A 132 18.72 -5.43 12.74
N ASN A 133 19.19 -4.55 11.85
CA ASN A 133 20.38 -3.72 12.09
C ASN A 133 20.04 -2.57 13.06
N GLU A 134 20.61 -2.59 14.26
CA GLU A 134 20.40 -1.55 15.28
C GLU A 134 20.88 -0.16 14.84
N SER A 135 21.88 -0.09 13.95
CA SER A 135 22.38 1.19 13.41
C SER A 135 21.42 1.85 12.40
N LEU A 136 20.48 1.08 11.83
CA LEU A 136 19.49 1.53 10.85
C LEU A 136 18.09 1.59 11.49
N ALA A 137 17.98 2.21 12.66
CA ALA A 137 16.71 2.38 13.36
C ALA A 137 15.63 3.11 12.51
N GLU A 138 16.05 3.84 11.48
CA GLU A 138 15.14 4.47 10.51
C GLU A 138 14.32 3.48 9.68
N GLN A 139 14.86 2.28 9.43
CA GLN A 139 14.23 1.25 8.60
C GLN A 139 13.29 0.32 9.38
N GLU A 140 13.26 0.45 10.71
CA GLU A 140 12.47 -0.40 11.60
C GLU A 140 10.99 -0.54 11.18
N PRO A 141 10.27 0.52 10.77
CA PRO A 141 8.88 0.33 10.35
C PRO A 141 8.70 -0.44 9.05
N VAL A 142 9.69 -0.47 8.14
CA VAL A 142 9.64 -1.26 6.89
C VAL A 142 9.78 -2.72 7.27
N TRP A 143 10.65 -3.02 8.24
CA TRP A 143 10.77 -4.35 8.81
C TRP A 143 9.51 -4.76 9.58
N ASN A 144 8.84 -3.84 10.27
CA ASN A 144 7.56 -4.12 10.93
C ASN A 144 6.42 -4.39 9.94
N ILE A 145 6.36 -3.69 8.81
CA ILE A 145 5.43 -4.00 7.72
C ILE A 145 5.76 -5.37 7.13
N LEU A 146 7.04 -5.65 6.89
CA LEU A 146 7.48 -6.96 6.41
C LEU A 146 7.07 -8.07 7.39
N ASN A 147 7.23 -7.85 8.70
CA ASN A 147 6.78 -8.77 9.75
C ASN A 147 5.27 -8.99 9.72
N ALA A 148 4.49 -7.91 9.61
CA ALA A 148 3.04 -7.98 9.54
C ALA A 148 2.57 -8.72 8.29
N VAL A 149 3.22 -8.49 7.14
CA VAL A 149 2.95 -9.19 5.89
C VAL A 149 3.31 -10.67 6.03
N GLN A 150 4.51 -11.00 6.51
CA GLN A 150 4.95 -12.38 6.71
C GLN A 150 4.03 -13.17 7.63
N HIS A 151 3.61 -12.55 8.74
CA HIS A 151 2.69 -13.17 9.68
C HIS A 151 1.27 -13.30 9.12
N LYS A 152 0.70 -12.25 8.51
CA LYS A 152 -0.67 -12.29 7.95
C LYS A 152 -0.80 -13.18 6.71
N MET A 153 0.27 -13.26 5.92
CA MET A 153 0.30 -14.03 4.68
C MET A 153 0.91 -15.42 4.88
N GLU A 154 1.31 -15.76 6.11
CA GLU A 154 1.96 -17.03 6.45
C GLU A 154 3.08 -17.37 5.46
N CYS A 155 3.98 -16.41 5.23
CA CYS A 155 5.06 -16.51 4.25
C CYS A 155 6.39 -16.05 4.84
N CYS A 156 7.51 -16.58 4.32
CA CYS A 156 8.84 -16.20 4.80
C CYS A 156 9.81 -15.85 3.66
N GLY A 157 10.03 -14.57 3.45
CA GLY A 157 10.87 -14.06 2.37
C GLY A 157 10.10 -13.89 1.06
N ARG A 158 10.81 -13.47 0.00
CA ARG A 158 10.21 -13.22 -1.32
C ARG A 158 9.87 -14.51 -2.04
N TYR A 159 10.80 -15.47 -2.04
CA TYR A 159 10.76 -16.75 -2.76
C TYR A 159 11.06 -17.96 -1.88
N ASN A 160 11.97 -17.82 -0.91
CA ASN A 160 12.37 -18.92 -0.07
C ASN A 160 13.00 -18.38 1.23
N ILE A 161 12.96 -19.19 2.28
CA ILE A 161 13.56 -18.87 3.57
C ILE A 161 15.09 -18.73 3.50
N THR A 162 15.73 -19.40 2.54
CA THR A 162 17.18 -19.32 2.31
C THR A 162 17.64 -17.89 1.97
N GLN A 163 16.74 -17.01 1.51
CA GLN A 163 17.08 -15.59 1.28
C GLN A 163 17.55 -14.89 2.56
N TRP A 164 17.07 -15.34 3.71
CA TRP A 164 17.47 -14.77 4.99
C TRP A 164 18.92 -15.11 5.33
N GLU A 165 19.52 -16.16 4.78
CA GLU A 165 20.95 -16.52 5.03
C GLU A 165 21.91 -15.39 4.66
N ARG A 166 21.51 -14.49 3.75
CA ARG A 166 22.32 -13.34 3.30
C ARG A 166 22.33 -12.17 4.28
N ASN A 167 21.46 -12.18 5.29
CA ASN A 167 21.42 -11.13 6.31
C ASN A 167 22.57 -11.31 7.30
N LYS A 168 23.38 -10.25 7.48
CA LYS A 168 24.59 -10.25 8.31
C LYS A 168 24.34 -9.91 9.78
N ASN A 169 23.15 -9.44 10.13
CA ASN A 169 22.78 -9.02 11.49
C ASN A 169 22.28 -10.18 12.35
N LYS A 170 22.29 -11.41 11.82
CA LYS A 170 21.96 -12.62 12.56
C LYS A 170 23.15 -13.07 13.39
N GLU A 171 22.89 -13.58 14.59
CA GLU A 171 23.91 -14.21 15.42
C GLU A 171 24.30 -15.60 14.90
N ASN A 172 23.35 -16.33 14.29
CA ASN A 172 23.56 -17.67 13.76
C ASN A 172 22.92 -17.84 12.37
N SER A 173 23.53 -18.67 11.52
CA SER A 173 23.02 -18.96 10.16
C SER A 173 21.62 -19.59 10.16
N THR A 174 21.25 -20.27 11.24
CA THR A 174 19.93 -20.92 11.43
C THR A 174 18.83 -19.97 11.90
N GLN A 175 19.15 -18.73 12.25
CA GLN A 175 18.14 -17.76 12.70
C GLN A 175 17.30 -17.27 11.52
N ILE A 176 16.00 -17.12 11.75
CA ILE A 176 15.05 -16.55 10.79
C ILE A 176 14.21 -15.47 11.49
N PRO A 177 13.55 -14.56 10.76
CA PRO A 177 12.65 -13.61 11.38
C PRO A 177 11.57 -14.30 12.20
N CYS A 178 11.30 -13.83 13.42
CA CYS A 178 10.26 -14.43 14.27
C CYS A 178 8.86 -14.34 13.61
N SER A 179 8.64 -13.34 12.75
CA SER A 179 7.44 -13.20 11.92
C SER A 179 7.17 -14.36 10.97
N CYS A 180 8.20 -15.17 10.65
CA CYS A 180 8.10 -16.37 9.83
C CYS A 180 7.62 -17.61 10.60
N THR A 181 7.33 -17.47 11.89
CA THR A 181 6.89 -18.55 12.77
C THR A 181 5.54 -18.22 13.39
N LYS A 182 4.88 -19.25 13.94
CA LYS A 182 3.67 -19.09 14.75
C LYS A 182 3.95 -18.56 16.17
N SER A 183 5.17 -18.14 16.48
CA SER A 183 5.58 -17.75 17.82
C SER A 183 5.30 -16.28 18.09
N GLY A 184 4.66 -15.97 19.22
CA GLY A 184 4.38 -14.59 19.68
C GLY A 184 5.58 -13.84 20.28
N LEU A 185 6.81 -14.21 19.92
CA LEU A 185 8.01 -13.56 20.45
C LEU A 185 8.24 -12.19 19.82
N LYS A 186 8.49 -11.17 20.66
CA LYS A 186 8.85 -9.80 20.26
C LYS A 186 10.36 -9.65 20.00
N LYS A 187 10.98 -10.59 19.29
CA LYS A 187 12.38 -10.50 18.86
C LYS A 187 12.45 -10.36 17.34
N TRP A 188 13.51 -9.75 16.83
CA TRP A 188 13.75 -9.69 15.38
C TRP A 188 14.03 -11.07 14.79
N PHE A 189 14.88 -11.85 15.45
CA PHE A 189 15.28 -13.18 15.02
C PHE A 189 14.96 -14.26 16.06
N CYS A 190 14.58 -15.44 15.57
CA CYS A 190 14.25 -16.63 16.35
C CYS A 190 15.06 -17.84 15.85
N ASN A 191 15.50 -18.71 16.77
CA ASN A 191 16.04 -20.03 16.45
C ASN A 191 14.88 -21.02 16.27
N VAL A 192 14.84 -21.73 15.14
CA VAL A 192 13.68 -22.54 14.77
C VAL A 192 14.07 -23.92 14.28
N SER A 193 13.37 -24.94 14.78
CA SER A 193 13.32 -26.30 14.23
C SER A 193 12.33 -26.35 13.07
N ARG A 194 12.70 -27.05 11.98
CA ARG A 194 12.09 -27.06 10.63
C ARG A 194 10.55 -27.26 10.57
N ASP A 195 9.89 -27.70 11.64
CA ASP A 195 8.45 -28.03 11.70
C ASP A 195 7.50 -26.83 11.97
N SER A 196 8.00 -25.63 12.31
CA SER A 196 7.17 -24.47 12.69
C SER A 196 7.31 -23.24 11.76
N THR A 197 7.85 -23.44 10.57
CA THR A 197 8.16 -22.38 9.61
C THR A 197 7.13 -22.31 8.48
N TYR A 198 6.68 -21.10 8.17
CA TYR A 198 5.94 -20.84 6.94
C TYR A 198 6.82 -21.07 5.69
N SER A 199 6.54 -22.14 4.94
CA SER A 199 7.24 -22.44 3.66
C SER A 199 6.65 -21.72 2.45
N VAL A 200 5.63 -20.87 2.62
CA VAL A 200 4.89 -20.29 1.49
C VAL A 200 5.58 -19.02 0.98
N VAL A 201 5.58 -18.88 -0.35
CA VAL A 201 6.13 -17.75 -1.09
C VAL A 201 5.14 -16.60 -1.09
N LEU A 202 5.59 -15.35 -0.83
CA LEU A 202 4.72 -14.18 -0.82
C LEU A 202 3.92 -14.03 -2.14
N LEU A 203 4.57 -14.28 -3.28
CA LEU A 203 3.93 -14.29 -4.61
C LEU A 203 2.84 -15.37 -4.76
N ILE A 204 3.03 -16.57 -4.18
CA ILE A 204 2.04 -17.66 -4.24
C ILE A 204 0.86 -17.37 -3.29
N THR A 205 1.11 -16.79 -2.11
CA THR A 205 0.02 -16.36 -1.22
C THR A 205 -0.77 -15.21 -1.84
N LEU A 206 -0.10 -14.22 -2.45
CA LEU A 206 -0.77 -13.09 -3.10
C LEU A 206 -1.67 -13.55 -4.25
N THR A 207 -1.19 -14.41 -5.14
CA THR A 207 -2.02 -14.95 -6.24
C THR A 207 -3.13 -15.86 -5.70
N GLY A 208 -2.84 -16.72 -4.71
CA GLY A 208 -3.82 -17.59 -4.07
C GLY A 208 -4.87 -16.84 -3.25
N GLN A 209 -4.53 -15.70 -2.64
CA GLN A 209 -5.50 -14.80 -2.00
C GLN A 209 -6.28 -14.00 -3.02
N LEU A 210 -5.65 -13.50 -4.10
CA LEU A 210 -6.36 -12.86 -5.20
C LEU A 210 -7.40 -13.82 -5.78
N PHE A 211 -7.01 -15.07 -6.08
CA PHE A 211 -7.92 -16.10 -6.60
C PHE A 211 -9.00 -16.49 -5.59
N ARG A 212 -8.68 -16.62 -4.29
CA ARG A 212 -9.69 -16.86 -3.25
C ARG A 212 -10.66 -15.68 -3.11
N ASN A 213 -10.20 -14.45 -3.25
CA ASN A 213 -11.02 -13.25 -3.15
C ASN A 213 -11.89 -13.05 -4.42
N ILE A 214 -11.35 -13.36 -5.60
CA ILE A 214 -12.10 -13.42 -6.87
C ILE A 214 -13.16 -14.53 -6.82
N ARG A 215 -12.81 -15.72 -6.31
CA ARG A 215 -13.75 -16.85 -6.14
C ARG A 215 -14.83 -16.55 -5.10
N LYS A 216 -14.51 -15.86 -4.00
CA LYS A 216 -15.50 -15.42 -3.00
C LYS A 216 -16.47 -14.35 -3.53
N ASN A 217 -16.09 -13.58 -4.55
CA ASN A 217 -16.93 -12.54 -5.15
C ASN A 217 -17.75 -13.00 -6.38
N ASN A 218 -17.83 -14.31 -6.69
CA ASN A 218 -18.69 -14.89 -7.73
C ASN A 218 -18.69 -14.14 -9.09
N ILE A 219 -17.52 -13.73 -9.60
CA ILE A 219 -17.41 -13.08 -10.93
C ILE A 219 -17.40 -14.10 -12.09
N TRP A 220 -17.26 -15.39 -11.81
CA TRP A 220 -17.38 -16.45 -12.82
C TRP A 220 -18.60 -17.32 -12.51
N PRO A 221 -19.61 -17.39 -13.41
CA PRO A 221 -20.66 -18.39 -13.29
C PRO A 221 -19.99 -19.77 -13.42
N ASN A 222 -20.41 -20.72 -12.60
CA ASN A 222 -20.00 -22.11 -12.73
C ASN A 222 -20.31 -22.56 -14.17
N GLU A 223 -19.26 -22.81 -14.97
CA GLU A 223 -19.42 -23.65 -16.14
C GLU A 223 -19.73 -25.06 -15.64
N SER A 224 -20.84 -25.56 -16.16
CA SER A 224 -21.51 -26.84 -15.92
C SER A 224 -20.60 -28.06 -16.02
#